data_AF-A0A0D9PB16-F1
#
_entry.id   AF-A0A0D9PB16-F1
#
_cell.length_a   1.000
_cell.length_b   1.000
_cell.length_c   1.000
_cell.angle_alpha   90.00
_cell.angle_beta   90.00
_cell.angle_gamma   90.00
#
_symmetry.space_group_name_H-M   'P 1'
#
loop_
_entity.id
_entity.type
_entity.pdbx_description
1 polymer ?
#
loop_
_entity_poly.entity_id
_entity_poly.type
_entity_poly.pdbx_seq_one_letter_code
_entity_poly.pdbx_strand_id
1 'polypeptide(L)'
;MKFYGTTFGPLPEQCRWEMVDATQRFRDSGRNEDPSIHRRNCAAQFHPHTSVGKSIKMGGGGKVPYPKHVWSPAGGWYAQPGNWRANTLVAAGIMVGIVAVTWKFSAEREVWARKPEPGEWHPSRLWSKQLIQWDKEDRVKAQANAKE
;
A
#
# COMPACT_ATOMS: atom_id res chain seq x y z
N MET A 1 28.82 -39.31 27.02
CA MET A 1 28.07 -40.26 27.86
C MET A 1 27.63 -39.54 29.14
N LYS A 2 26.34 -39.17 29.24
CA LYS A 2 25.62 -38.82 30.48
C LYS A 2 24.11 -38.78 30.14
N PHE A 3 23.40 -39.81 30.58
CA PHE A 3 21.94 -39.91 30.60
C PHE A 3 21.40 -39.13 31.80
N TYR A 4 20.42 -38.25 31.59
CA TYR A 4 19.45 -37.77 32.59
C TYR A 4 18.22 -37.35 31.77
N GLY A 5 17.05 -38.00 31.81
CA GLY A 5 16.28 -38.41 32.98
C GLY A 5 15.18 -37.38 33.18
N THR A 6 14.12 -37.41 32.36
CA THR A 6 12.99 -36.48 32.46
C THR A 6 12.15 -36.84 33.68
N THR A 7 12.41 -36.19 34.82
CA THR A 7 11.56 -36.25 36.00
C THR A 7 10.30 -35.44 35.74
N PHE A 8 9.16 -36.11 35.61
CA PHE A 8 7.84 -35.47 35.72
C PHE A 8 7.71 -34.94 37.16
N GLY A 9 7.85 -33.62 37.32
CA GLY A 9 7.48 -32.95 38.57
C GLY A 9 5.97 -32.97 38.80
N PRO A 10 5.49 -32.82 40.05
CA PRO A 10 4.07 -32.86 40.37
C PRO A 10 3.36 -31.64 39.76
N LEU A 11 2.18 -31.87 39.17
CA LEU A 11 1.29 -30.83 38.64
C LEU A 11 0.92 -29.82 39.75
N PRO A 12 0.77 -28.52 39.42
CA PRO A 12 0.43 -27.48 40.39
C PRO A 12 -0.91 -27.78 41.09
N GLU A 13 -0.98 -27.54 42.41
CA GLU A 13 -2.11 -27.89 43.30
C GLU A 13 -3.47 -27.35 42.84
N GLN A 14 -3.49 -26.31 42.00
CA GLN A 14 -4.73 -25.72 41.50
C GLN A 14 -5.54 -26.66 40.58
N CYS A 15 -4.87 -27.59 39.86
CA CYS A 15 -5.57 -28.55 39.00
C CYS A 15 -6.19 -29.73 39.77
N ARG A 16 -5.78 -29.97 41.02
CA ARG A 16 -6.28 -31.09 41.83
C ARG A 16 -7.70 -30.83 42.35
N TRP A 17 -8.03 -29.58 42.66
CA TRP A 17 -9.32 -29.20 43.22
C TRP A 17 -10.45 -29.17 42.18
N GLU A 18 -10.19 -28.71 40.96
CA GLU A 18 -11.21 -28.68 39.89
C GLU A 18 -11.62 -30.09 39.41
N MET A 19 -10.72 -31.07 39.46
CA MET A 19 -11.05 -32.46 39.08
C MET A 19 -11.95 -33.16 40.11
N VAL A 20 -11.80 -32.86 41.41
CA VAL A 20 -12.65 -33.45 42.46
C VAL A 20 -14.07 -32.88 42.38
N ASP A 21 -14.21 -31.58 42.14
CA ASP A 21 -15.51 -30.92 42.00
C ASP A 21 -16.31 -31.38 40.77
N ALA A 22 -15.62 -31.60 39.65
CA ALA A 22 -16.25 -32.13 38.44
C ALA A 22 -16.73 -33.58 38.60
N THR A 23 -16.06 -34.37 39.43
CA THR A 23 -16.38 -35.78 39.67
C THR A 23 -17.58 -35.94 40.62
N GLN A 24 -17.70 -35.08 41.63
CA GLN A 24 -18.86 -35.06 42.53
C GLN A 24 -20.15 -34.70 41.78
N ARG A 25 -20.09 -33.69 40.91
CA ARG A 25 -21.24 -33.17 40.15
C ARG A 25 -21.80 -34.16 39.11
N PHE A 26 -20.97 -35.08 38.63
CA PHE A 26 -21.40 -36.16 37.73
C PHE A 26 -22.17 -37.27 38.45
N ARG A 27 -21.81 -37.56 39.72
CA ARG A 27 -22.44 -38.62 40.51
C ARG A 27 -23.87 -38.26 40.94
N ASP A 28 -24.16 -36.98 41.14
CA ASP A 28 -25.46 -36.49 41.61
C ASP A 28 -26.51 -36.30 40.49
N SER A 29 -26.11 -36.30 39.20
CA SER A 29 -27.04 -35.91 38.12
C SER A 29 -27.89 -37.04 37.53
N GLY A 30 -27.63 -38.31 37.89
CA GLY A 30 -28.49 -39.46 37.56
C GLY A 30 -28.86 -39.65 36.09
N ARG A 31 -28.14 -39.04 35.14
CA ARG A 31 -28.48 -39.04 33.71
C ARG A 31 -27.51 -39.89 32.89
N ASN A 32 -28.06 -40.85 32.16
CA ASN A 32 -27.36 -41.70 31.19
C ASN A 32 -27.16 -40.96 29.85
N GLU A 33 -26.38 -39.88 29.85
CA GLU A 33 -26.02 -39.16 28.63
C GLU A 33 -24.57 -39.47 28.22
N ASP A 34 -24.41 -39.86 26.95
CA ASP A 34 -23.16 -40.25 26.30
C ASP A 34 -22.05 -39.17 26.46
N PRO A 35 -20.86 -39.51 27.02
CA PRO A 35 -19.81 -38.54 27.33
C PRO A 35 -19.04 -38.00 26.10
N SER A 36 -19.42 -38.37 24.87
CA SER A 36 -18.72 -37.93 23.65
C SER A 36 -19.05 -36.49 23.20
N ILE A 37 -20.11 -35.86 23.71
CA ILE A 37 -20.52 -34.50 23.29
C ILE A 37 -19.83 -33.38 24.08
N HIS A 38 -19.30 -33.65 25.28
CA HIS A 38 -18.54 -32.65 26.05
C HIS A 38 -17.03 -32.65 25.80
N ARG A 39 -16.55 -33.45 24.82
CA ARG A 39 -15.15 -33.46 24.36
C ARG A 39 -14.89 -32.48 23.21
N ARG A 40 -15.68 -31.40 23.10
CA ARG A 40 -15.49 -30.36 22.05
C ARG A 40 -15.23 -28.94 22.55
N ASN A 41 -15.14 -28.71 23.86
CA ASN A 41 -14.93 -27.34 24.37
C ASN A 41 -13.59 -27.08 25.11
N CYS A 42 -12.63 -28.02 25.11
CA CYS A 42 -11.25 -27.71 25.54
C CYS A 42 -10.25 -27.54 24.38
N ALA A 43 -10.60 -27.92 23.15
CA ALA A 43 -9.73 -27.76 21.97
C ALA A 43 -9.97 -26.44 21.21
N ALA A 44 -10.89 -25.58 21.66
CA ALA A 44 -11.28 -24.35 20.97
C ALA A 44 -10.74 -23.05 21.60
N GLN A 45 -9.93 -23.12 22.67
CA GLN A 45 -9.40 -21.92 23.35
C GLN A 45 -7.87 -21.78 23.35
N PHE A 46 -7.15 -22.64 22.63
CA PHE A 46 -5.70 -22.51 22.45
C PHE A 46 -5.33 -22.55 20.98
N HIS A 47 -5.63 -21.46 20.27
CA HIS A 47 -4.85 -21.10 19.10
C HIS A 47 -3.47 -20.66 19.61
N PRO A 48 -2.36 -21.30 19.24
CA PRO A 48 -1.07 -20.64 19.37
C PRO A 48 -1.14 -19.42 18.45
N HIS A 49 -1.21 -18.23 19.03
CA HIS A 49 -1.02 -16.96 18.31
C HIS A 49 0.45 -16.86 17.86
N THR A 50 0.87 -17.68 16.89
CA THR A 50 2.10 -17.46 16.13
C THR A 50 1.80 -16.53 14.96
N SER A 51 1.27 -15.34 15.25
CA SER A 51 1.30 -14.20 14.34
C SER A 51 2.44 -13.27 14.74
N VAL A 52 3.69 -13.75 14.71
CA VAL A 52 4.84 -12.84 14.58
C VAL A 52 5.00 -12.56 13.09
N GLY A 53 3.99 -11.91 12.51
CA GLY A 53 4.23 -10.98 11.42
C GLY A 53 5.07 -9.87 12.02
N LYS A 54 6.39 -10.03 11.97
CA LYS A 54 7.35 -8.96 12.30
C LYS A 54 7.08 -7.84 11.30
N SER A 55 6.17 -6.95 11.66
CA SER A 55 6.02 -5.65 11.02
C SER A 55 7.42 -5.07 10.96
N ILE A 56 7.96 -4.96 9.75
CA ILE A 56 9.18 -4.20 9.51
C ILE A 56 8.82 -2.77 9.91
N LYS A 57 9.08 -2.41 11.18
CA LYS A 57 9.15 -1.02 11.61
C LYS A 57 10.33 -0.44 10.84
N MET A 58 10.05 0.18 9.70
CA MET A 58 11.04 0.98 8.99
C MET A 58 11.54 2.02 9.99
N GLY A 59 12.81 1.86 10.37
CA GLY A 59 13.40 2.53 11.52
C GLY A 59 13.46 4.04 11.33
N GLY A 60 12.59 4.76 12.03
CA GLY A 60 12.91 6.11 12.47
C GLY A 60 13.77 5.99 13.71
N GLY A 61 15.08 6.24 13.60
CA GLY A 61 15.97 6.34 14.75
C GLY A 61 15.44 7.36 15.78
N GLY A 62 15.91 7.24 17.03
CA GLY A 62 15.45 8.09 18.13
C GLY A 62 15.47 9.58 17.76
N LYS A 63 14.34 10.27 17.93
CA LYS A 63 14.22 11.70 17.62
C LYS A 63 14.98 12.50 18.68
N VAL A 64 16.04 13.20 18.27
CA VAL A 64 16.71 14.21 19.12
C VAL A 64 15.68 15.28 19.50
N PRO A 65 15.59 15.72 20.77
CA PRO A 65 14.65 16.76 21.16
C PRO A 65 14.93 18.06 20.40
N TYR A 66 13.87 18.66 19.86
CA TYR A 66 13.93 19.89 19.07
C TYR A 66 12.88 20.88 19.55
N PRO A 67 13.15 22.19 19.46
CA PRO A 67 12.19 23.23 19.81
C PRO A 67 10.97 23.16 18.88
N LYS A 68 9.76 23.06 19.47
CA LYS A 68 8.49 22.89 18.73
C LYS A 68 7.89 24.20 18.22
N HIS A 69 8.31 25.32 18.78
CA HIS A 69 7.77 26.65 18.49
C HIS A 69 8.47 27.33 17.31
N VAL A 70 9.48 26.70 16.71
CA VAL A 70 10.19 27.24 15.55
C VAL A 70 9.49 26.76 14.29
N TRP A 71 8.94 27.71 13.53
CA TRP A 71 8.34 27.44 12.23
C TRP A 71 9.30 27.88 11.12
N SER A 72 9.50 26.98 10.15
CA SER A 72 10.26 27.25 8.93
C SER A 72 9.41 26.87 7.72
N PRO A 73 9.41 27.68 6.64
CA PRO A 73 8.57 27.42 5.46
C PRO A 73 8.92 26.11 4.74
N ALA A 74 10.17 25.64 4.84
CA ALA A 74 10.64 24.39 4.25
C ALA A 74 10.32 23.12 5.08
N GLY A 75 9.67 23.28 6.24
CA GLY A 75 9.52 22.21 7.24
C GLY A 75 10.61 22.23 8.30
N GLY A 76 10.29 21.69 9.48
CA GLY A 76 11.19 21.64 10.64
C GLY A 76 11.82 20.26 10.84
N TRP A 77 12.24 19.98 12.07
CA TRP A 77 12.85 18.70 12.42
C TRP A 77 11.85 17.53 12.33
N TYR A 78 12.16 16.54 11.50
CA TYR A 78 11.32 15.34 11.24
C TYR A 78 9.87 15.66 10.86
N ALA A 79 9.67 16.55 9.88
CA ALA A 79 8.35 16.91 9.39
C ALA A 79 7.63 15.70 8.74
N GLN A 80 6.66 15.13 9.47
CA GLN A 80 5.68 14.18 8.93
C GLN A 80 4.27 14.74 9.15
N PRO A 81 3.78 15.62 8.26
CA PRO A 81 2.40 16.06 8.31
C PRO A 81 1.49 14.87 8.00
N GLY A 82 0.44 14.67 8.81
CA GLY A 82 -0.52 13.57 8.61
C GLY A 82 -1.19 13.59 7.23
N ASN A 83 -1.26 14.76 6.59
CA ASN A 83 -1.89 14.96 5.28
C ASN A 83 -0.88 15.14 4.12
N TRP A 84 0.31 14.55 4.21
CA TRP A 84 1.35 14.70 3.18
C TRP A 84 0.86 14.34 1.76
N ARG A 85 -0.02 13.34 1.64
CA ARG A 85 -0.56 12.88 0.35
C ARG A 85 -1.38 13.96 -0.33
N ALA A 86 -2.34 14.54 0.38
CA ALA A 86 -3.20 15.56 -0.21
C ALA A 86 -2.40 16.83 -0.55
N ASN A 87 -1.46 17.24 0.32
CA ASN A 87 -0.64 18.42 0.06
C ASN A 87 0.23 18.25 -1.20
N THR A 88 0.83 17.08 -1.40
CA THR A 88 1.58 16.76 -2.62
C THR A 88 0.68 16.66 -3.83
N LEU A 89 -0.55 16.13 -3.69
CA LEU A 89 -1.52 16.09 -4.79
C LEU A 89 -1.94 17.49 -5.24
N VAL A 90 -2.16 18.41 -4.30
CA VAL A 90 -2.47 19.81 -4.62
C VAL A 90 -1.27 20.48 -5.31
N ALA A 91 -0.06 20.31 -4.78
CA ALA A 91 1.15 20.86 -5.39
C ALA A 91 1.36 20.30 -6.81
N ALA A 92 1.19 18.99 -7.00
CA ALA A 92 1.29 18.36 -8.31
C ALA A 92 0.20 18.86 -9.27
N GLY A 93 -1.04 19.03 -8.79
CA GLY A 93 -2.14 19.58 -9.59
C GLY A 93 -1.84 20.98 -10.10
N ILE A 94 -1.29 21.86 -9.24
CA ILE A 94 -0.89 23.21 -9.62
C ILE A 94 0.24 23.16 -10.67
N MET A 95 1.27 22.33 -10.45
CA MET A 95 2.38 22.18 -11.39
C MET A 95 1.91 21.71 -12.77
N VAL A 96 1.05 20.69 -12.82
CA VAL A 96 0.49 20.18 -14.08
C VAL A 96 -0.36 21.25 -14.77
N GLY A 97 -1.14 22.03 -14.00
CA GLY A 97 -1.91 23.15 -14.53
C GLY A 97 -1.03 24.20 -15.22
N ILE A 98 0.04 24.63 -14.56
CA ILE A 98 0.98 25.61 -15.12
C ILE A 98 1.66 25.07 -16.39
N VAL A 99 2.14 23.82 -16.34
CA VAL A 99 2.80 23.17 -17.48
C VAL A 99 1.84 23.04 -18.66
N ALA A 100 0.58 22.64 -18.44
CA ALA A 100 -0.41 22.50 -19.51
C ALA A 100 -0.70 23.84 -20.21
N VAL A 101 -0.90 24.91 -19.45
CA VAL A 101 -1.14 26.25 -20.01
C VAL A 101 0.08 26.73 -20.79
N THR A 102 1.27 26.57 -20.22
CA THR A 102 2.53 26.98 -20.86
C THR A 102 2.80 26.18 -22.12
N TRP A 103 2.56 24.87 -22.10
CA TRP A 103 2.67 24.01 -23.26
C TRP A 103 1.73 24.45 -24.37
N LYS A 104 0.44 24.63 -24.06
CA LYS A 104 -0.54 25.07 -25.07
C LYS A 104 -0.13 26.41 -25.67
N PHE A 105 0.26 27.38 -24.86
CA PHE A 105 0.73 28.67 -25.34
C PHE A 105 1.99 28.55 -26.21
N SER A 106 2.95 27.71 -25.83
CA SER A 106 4.16 27.45 -26.62
C SER A 106 3.82 26.82 -27.97
N ALA A 107 3.03 25.74 -27.97
CA ALA A 107 2.66 24.98 -29.17
C ALA A 107 1.87 25.80 -30.20
N GLU A 108 1.17 26.85 -29.76
CA GLU A 108 0.45 27.77 -30.66
C GLU A 108 1.36 28.79 -31.35
N ARG A 109 2.51 29.11 -30.75
CA ARG A 109 3.46 30.09 -31.27
C ARG A 109 4.58 29.44 -32.09
N GLU A 110 4.68 28.11 -32.06
CA GLU A 110 5.62 27.38 -32.91
C GLU A 110 5.24 27.52 -34.39
N VAL A 111 6.09 28.24 -35.13
CA VAL A 111 6.01 28.38 -36.58
C VAL A 111 7.27 27.82 -37.24
N TRP A 112 7.08 27.01 -38.27
CA TRP A 112 8.10 26.36 -39.06
C TRP A 112 8.29 27.12 -40.37
N ALA A 113 9.54 27.49 -40.66
CA ALA A 113 9.88 28.22 -41.88
C ALA A 113 9.67 27.39 -43.16
N ARG A 114 9.80 26.06 -43.06
CA ARG A 114 9.69 25.14 -44.19
C ARG A 114 9.01 23.84 -43.77
N LYS A 115 8.28 23.24 -44.71
CA LYS A 115 7.71 21.90 -44.56
C LYS A 115 8.83 20.84 -44.56
N PRO A 116 8.89 19.94 -43.55
CA PRO A 116 9.90 18.88 -43.49
C PRO A 116 9.72 17.86 -44.62
N GLU A 117 10.76 17.09 -44.90
CA GLU A 117 10.73 16.10 -45.97
C GLU A 117 9.81 14.91 -45.60
N PRO A 118 9.08 14.33 -46.58
CA PRO A 118 8.24 13.16 -46.34
C PRO A 118 9.09 11.95 -45.95
N GLY A 119 9.00 11.51 -44.69
CA GLY A 119 9.73 10.33 -44.18
C GLY A 119 10.49 10.58 -42.88
N GLU A 120 10.81 11.83 -42.56
CA GLU A 120 11.45 12.16 -41.28
C GLU A 120 10.42 12.13 -40.14
N TRP A 121 10.81 11.73 -38.93
CA TRP A 121 9.94 11.74 -37.75
C TRP A 121 10.39 12.81 -36.76
N HIS A 122 9.45 13.62 -36.28
CA HIS A 122 9.71 14.66 -35.28
C HIS A 122 8.71 14.54 -34.12
N PRO A 123 9.14 14.72 -32.86
CA PRO A 123 8.25 14.63 -31.70
C PRO A 123 7.19 15.74 -31.71
N SER A 124 7.52 16.90 -32.27
CA SER A 124 6.64 18.07 -32.40
C SER A 124 5.40 17.82 -33.28
N ARG A 125 5.38 16.77 -34.13
CA ARG A 125 4.19 16.39 -34.90
C ARG A 125 2.97 16.08 -34.03
N LEU A 126 3.19 15.70 -32.78
CA LEU A 126 2.10 15.38 -31.86
C LEU A 126 1.32 16.62 -31.38
N TRP A 127 1.91 17.83 -31.45
CA TRP A 127 1.29 19.04 -30.88
C TRP A 127 1.39 20.32 -31.72
N SER A 128 2.39 20.48 -32.61
CA SER A 128 2.54 21.70 -33.40
C SER A 128 1.44 21.78 -34.47
N LYS A 129 0.66 22.87 -34.47
CA LYS A 129 -0.51 23.05 -35.35
C LYS A 129 -0.17 22.91 -36.84
N GLN A 130 0.96 23.48 -37.27
CA GLN A 130 1.38 23.50 -38.67
C GLN A 130 1.69 22.10 -39.21
N LEU A 131 2.42 21.28 -38.44
CA LEU A 131 2.77 19.92 -38.85
C LEU A 131 1.53 19.03 -38.93
N ILE A 132 0.63 19.13 -37.94
CA ILE A 132 -0.64 18.40 -37.95
C ILE A 132 -1.48 18.76 -39.19
N GLN A 133 -1.47 20.03 -39.60
CA GLN A 133 -2.20 20.48 -40.77
C GLN A 133 -1.61 19.92 -42.07
N TRP A 134 -0.28 19.99 -42.24
CA TRP A 134 0.40 19.40 -43.39
C TRP A 134 0.22 17.88 -43.46
N ASP A 135 0.28 17.17 -42.33
CA ASP A 135 0.04 15.73 -42.28
C ASP A 135 -1.39 15.36 -42.71
N LYS A 136 -2.39 16.18 -42.35
CA LYS A 136 -3.77 15.99 -42.83
C LYS A 136 -3.89 16.19 -44.33
N GLU A 137 -3.27 17.25 -44.86
CA GLU A 137 -3.28 17.56 -46.28
C GLU A 137 -2.60 16.45 -47.11
N ASP A 138 -1.47 15.92 -46.64
CA ASP A 138 -0.75 14.84 -47.31
C ASP A 138 -1.57 13.54 -47.32
N ARG A 139 -2.27 13.24 -46.22
CA ARG A 139 -3.18 12.09 -46.15
C ARG A 139 -4.35 12.23 -47.13
N VAL A 140 -4.93 13.42 -47.27
CA VAL A 140 -6.02 13.68 -48.22
C VAL A 140 -5.52 13.56 -49.66
N LYS A 141 -4.35 14.13 -49.99
CA LYS A 141 -3.73 14.01 -51.32
C LYS A 141 -3.42 12.57 -51.68
N ALA A 142 -2.86 11.79 -50.76
CA ALA A 142 -2.58 10.37 -50.97
C ALA A 142 -3.88 9.58 -51.24
N GLN A 143 -4.99 9.91 -50.55
CA GLN A 143 -6.29 9.29 -50.80
C GLN A 143 -6.92 9.71 -52.14
N ALA A 144 -6.67 10.93 -52.60
CA ALA A 144 -7.15 11.39 -53.91
C ALA A 144 -6.41 10.64 -55.03
N ASN A 145 -5.08 10.62 -54.98
CA ASN A 145 -4.24 9.92 -55.96
C ASN A 145 -4.48 8.40 -56.01
N ALA A 146 -4.93 7.79 -54.90
CA ALA A 146 -5.26 6.37 -54.86
C ALA A 146 -6.64 6.03 -55.44
N LYS A 147 -7.48 7.03 -55.71
CA LYS A 147 -8.81 6.88 -56.31
C LYS A 147 -8.82 7.12 -57.82
N GLU A 148 -7.79 7.79 -58.33
CA GLU A 148 -7.51 7.96 -59.76
C GLU A 148 -6.82 6.69 -60.31
#